data_AF-A0A0S4IPG6-F1
#
_entry.id   AF-A0A0S4IPG6-F1
#
_cell.length_a   1.000
_cell.length_b   1.000
_cell.length_c   1.000
_cell.angle_alpha   90.00
_cell.angle_beta   90.00
_cell.angle_gamma   90.00
#
_symmetry.space_group_name_H-M   'P 1'
#
loop_
_entity.id
_entity.type
_entity.pdbx_description
1 polymer ?
#
loop_
_entity_poly.entity_id
_entity_poly.type
_entity_poly.pdbx_seq_one_letter_code
_entity_poly.pdbx_strand_id
1 'polypeptide(L)'
;MVAAPRHVYSAVIKNQTNHDLTVKATYELPKDEGVDHFEVLLPAQGLIAIPQRLVEDGSCTLTGHIVNLSVTGESLSVELKGPYNVQSPTKDHPFVICATETGLLISEGASPSE
;
A
#
# COMPACT_ATOMS: atom_id res chain seq x y z
N MET A 1 -2.40 -27.09 9.15
CA MET A 1 -1.57 -25.89 9.34
C MET A 1 -2.29 -24.75 8.64
N VAL A 2 -2.72 -23.72 9.37
CA VAL A 2 -3.37 -22.55 8.77
C VAL A 2 -2.26 -21.68 8.18
N ALA A 3 -2.34 -21.36 6.88
CA ALA A 3 -1.37 -20.49 6.25
C ALA A 3 -1.39 -19.12 6.93
N ALA A 4 -0.22 -18.55 7.20
CA ALA A 4 -0.12 -17.21 7.79
C ALA A 4 -0.81 -16.18 6.88
N PRO A 5 -1.53 -15.20 7.46
CA PRO A 5 -2.17 -14.16 6.67
C PRO A 5 -1.14 -13.33 5.91
N ARG A 6 -1.41 -13.10 4.63
CA ARG A 6 -0.54 -12.36 3.71
C ARG A 6 -0.89 -10.87 3.74
N HIS A 7 -0.77 -10.28 4.93
CA HIS A 7 -1.21 -8.91 5.17
C HIS A 7 -0.04 -7.94 5.08
N VAL A 8 -0.28 -6.81 4.43
CA VAL A 8 0.65 -5.67 4.41
C VAL A 8 0.08 -4.61 5.34
N TYR A 9 0.78 -4.29 6.42
CA TYR A 9 0.29 -3.31 7.40
C TYR A 9 0.73 -1.89 7.08
N SER A 10 1.83 -1.73 6.37
CA SER A 10 2.40 -0.44 5.93
C SER A 10 3.20 -0.67 4.66
N ALA A 11 3.37 0.38 3.88
CA ALA A 11 3.92 0.31 2.54
C ALA A 11 4.85 1.49 2.28
N VAL A 12 5.98 1.27 1.62
CA VAL A 12 6.87 2.35 1.18
C VAL A 12 6.77 2.47 -0.32
N ILE A 13 6.22 3.57 -0.81
CA ILE A 13 5.99 3.77 -2.24
C ILE A 13 7.01 4.73 -2.81
N LYS A 14 7.72 4.27 -3.83
CA LYS A 14 8.66 5.07 -4.61
C LYS A 14 8.06 5.43 -5.95
N ASN A 15 8.00 6.71 -6.26
CA ASN A 15 7.67 7.20 -7.58
C ASN A 15 8.94 7.26 -8.44
N GLN A 16 8.96 6.59 -9.58
CA GLN A 16 10.03 6.71 -10.59
C GLN A 16 9.60 7.55 -11.80
N THR A 17 8.39 8.10 -11.78
CA THR A 17 7.89 8.99 -12.82
C THR A 17 8.35 10.42 -12.58
N ASN A 18 8.29 11.23 -13.65
CA ASN A 18 8.60 12.66 -13.60
C ASN A 18 7.37 13.53 -13.28
N HIS A 19 6.28 12.91 -12.82
CA HIS A 19 5.04 13.60 -12.49
C HIS A 19 4.65 13.32 -11.05
N ASP A 20 3.96 14.27 -10.43
CA ASP A 20 3.37 14.08 -9.11
C ASP A 20 2.20 13.10 -9.22
N LEU A 21 2.15 12.15 -8.30
CA LEU A 21 1.14 11.10 -8.27
C LEU A 21 0.37 11.18 -6.95
N THR A 22 -0.93 10.93 -7.00
CA THR A 22 -1.76 10.81 -5.80
C THR A 22 -1.88 9.34 -5.47
N VAL A 23 -1.40 8.92 -4.31
CA VAL A 23 -1.50 7.55 -3.83
C VAL A 23 -2.62 7.46 -2.81
N LYS A 24 -3.56 6.56 -3.06
CA LYS A 24 -4.65 6.19 -2.16
C LYS A 24 -4.52 4.75 -1.71
N ALA A 25 -4.18 4.54 -0.44
CA ALA A 25 -4.22 3.24 0.20
C ALA A 25 -5.59 3.01 0.86
N THR A 26 -6.15 1.83 0.66
CA THR A 26 -7.37 1.38 1.33
C THR A 26 -7.00 0.30 2.33
N TYR A 27 -7.38 0.53 3.58
CA TYR A 27 -7.17 -0.38 4.69
C TYR A 27 -8.48 -1.08 5.02
N GLU A 28 -8.43 -2.39 5.22
CA GLU A 28 -9.49 -3.12 5.88
C GLU A 28 -9.18 -3.16 7.38
N LEU A 29 -10.06 -2.51 8.16
CA LEU A 29 -9.97 -2.47 9.60
C LEU A 29 -10.65 -3.71 10.21
N PRO A 30 -10.05 -4.33 11.22
CA PRO A 30 -10.67 -5.47 11.91
C PRO A 30 -11.89 -5.03 12.73
N LYS A 31 -12.86 -5.95 12.90
CA LYS A 31 -14.09 -5.79 13.70
C LYS A 31 -15.05 -4.68 13.24
N ASP A 32 -15.57 -4.75 12.01
CA ASP A 32 -16.68 -3.90 11.54
C ASP A 32 -16.44 -2.37 11.54
N GLU A 33 -15.24 -1.91 11.88
CA GLU A 33 -14.79 -0.50 11.72
C GLU A 33 -14.80 -0.06 10.25
N GLY A 34 -14.90 -1.03 9.32
CA GLY A 34 -15.07 -0.80 7.91
C GLY A 34 -13.75 -0.64 7.16
N VAL A 35 -13.75 0.28 6.20
CA VAL A 35 -12.59 0.58 5.35
C VAL A 35 -12.09 1.99 5.63
N ASP A 36 -10.78 2.12 5.90
CA ASP A 36 -10.11 3.42 5.99
C ASP A 36 -9.41 3.74 4.67
N HIS A 37 -9.35 5.02 4.33
CA HIS A 37 -8.61 5.50 3.17
C HIS A 37 -7.52 6.46 3.62
N PHE A 38 -6.30 6.20 3.17
CA PHE A 38 -5.18 7.10 3.31
C PHE A 38 -4.79 7.61 1.94
N GLU A 39 -4.88 8.92 1.72
CA GLU A 39 -4.49 9.57 0.47
C GLU A 39 -3.33 10.52 0.73
N VAL A 40 -2.32 10.45 -0.14
CA VAL A 40 -1.15 11.31 -0.04
C VAL A 40 -0.59 11.65 -1.41
N LEU A 41 -0.10 12.88 -1.55
CA LEU A 41 0.63 13.32 -2.74
C LEU A 41 2.06 12.77 -2.67
N LEU A 42 2.43 12.02 -3.69
CA LEU A 42 3.76 11.46 -3.90
C LEU A 42 4.46 12.26 -4.99
N PRO A 43 5.47 13.07 -4.64
CA PRO A 43 6.13 13.94 -5.61
C PRO A 43 6.85 13.15 -6.71
N ALA A 44 7.08 13.79 -7.85
CA ALA A 44 7.91 13.26 -8.94
C ALA A 44 9.27 12.76 -8.40
N GLN A 45 9.67 11.54 -8.79
CA GLN A 45 10.88 10.87 -8.30
C GLN A 45 10.98 10.73 -6.76
N GLY A 46 9.88 10.94 -6.04
CA GLY A 46 9.81 10.93 -4.59
C GLY A 46 9.65 9.56 -3.96
N LEU A 47 9.72 9.53 -2.65
CA LEU A 47 9.44 8.35 -1.84
C LEU A 47 8.54 8.76 -0.68
N ILE A 48 7.52 7.96 -0.41
CA ILE A 48 6.62 8.15 0.72
C ILE A 48 6.38 6.85 1.47
N ALA A 49 6.27 6.94 2.78
CA ALA A 49 5.83 5.82 3.61
C ALA A 49 4.35 6.00 3.93
N ILE A 50 3.55 4.98 3.59
CA ILE A 50 2.18 4.86 4.01
C ILE A 50 2.18 4.23 5.41
N PRO A 51 1.74 4.96 6.44
CA PRO A 51 1.80 4.50 7.81
C PRO A 51 0.85 3.33 8.04
N GLN A 52 1.12 2.53 9.08
CA GLN A 52 0.14 1.55 9.53
C GLN A 52 -1.07 2.23 10.16
N ARG A 53 -2.24 1.62 10.01
CA ARG A 53 -3.46 2.06 10.68
C ARG A 53 -3.69 1.24 11.92
N LEU A 54 -3.73 1.92 13.06
CA LEU A 54 -4.02 1.33 14.36
C LEU A 54 -5.39 1.80 14.80
N VAL A 55 -6.18 0.85 15.29
CA VAL A 55 -7.51 1.08 15.85
C VAL A 55 -7.50 0.61 17.29
N GLU A 56 -7.99 1.46 18.19
CA GLU A 56 -8.13 1.10 19.60
C GLU A 56 -9.52 0.50 19.84
N ASP A 57 -9.55 -0.79 20.22
CA ASP A 57 -10.77 -1.51 20.59
C ASP A 57 -10.69 -1.88 22.09
N GLY A 58 -11.18 -0.98 22.93
CA GLY A 58 -11.14 -1.14 24.38
C GLY A 58 -9.72 -1.20 24.94
N SER A 59 -9.26 -2.40 25.31
CA SER A 59 -7.90 -2.65 25.82
C SER A 59 -6.95 -3.28 24.79
N CYS A 60 -7.42 -3.49 23.56
CA CYS A 60 -6.66 -4.10 22.48
C CYS A 60 -6.39 -3.07 21.36
N THR A 61 -5.16 -2.99 20.89
CA THR A 61 -4.83 -2.26 19.66
C THR A 61 -4.86 -3.24 18.50
N LEU A 62 -5.70 -2.96 17.51
CA LEU A 62 -5.82 -3.74 16.30
C LEU A 62 -5.15 -3.00 15.14
N THR A 63 -4.58 -3.76 14.20
CA THR A 63 -3.88 -3.19 13.04
C THR A 63 -4.67 -3.47 11.78
N GLY A 64 -5.08 -2.41 11.09
CA GLY A 64 -5.65 -2.47 9.75
C GLY A 64 -4.60 -2.90 8.73
N HIS A 65 -5.01 -3.66 7.73
CA HIS A 65 -4.11 -4.08 6.65
C HIS A 65 -4.54 -3.48 5.33
N ILE A 66 -3.56 -3.16 4.49
CA ILE A 66 -3.80 -2.62 3.15
C ILE A 66 -4.42 -3.74 2.31
N VAL A 67 -5.52 -3.43 1.64
CA VAL A 67 -6.22 -4.33 0.71
C VAL A 67 -6.21 -3.83 -0.73
N ASN A 68 -6.03 -2.52 -0.92
CA ASN A 68 -5.94 -1.91 -2.24
C ASN A 68 -5.04 -0.68 -2.21
N LEU A 69 -4.22 -0.53 -3.25
CA LEU A 69 -3.40 0.65 -3.51
C LEU A 69 -3.79 1.23 -4.86
N SER A 70 -4.39 2.41 -4.87
CA SER A 70 -4.71 3.15 -6.08
C SER A 70 -3.73 4.31 -6.24
N VAL A 71 -3.25 4.53 -7.45
CA VAL A 71 -2.33 5.61 -7.79
C VAL A 71 -2.93 6.35 -8.97
N THR A 72 -3.11 7.65 -8.82
CA THR A 72 -3.71 8.53 -9.82
C THR A 72 -2.73 9.63 -10.18
N GLY A 73 -2.30 9.69 -11.44
CA GLY A 73 -1.55 10.80 -12.03
C GLY A 73 -2.45 11.69 -12.90
N GLU A 74 -1.83 12.65 -13.61
CA GLU A 74 -2.55 13.65 -14.43
C GLU A 74 -3.47 13.06 -15.50
N SER A 75 -3.14 11.90 -16.07
CA SER A 75 -3.93 11.29 -17.15
C SER A 75 -4.07 9.77 -17.03
N LEU A 76 -3.53 9.19 -15.96
CA LEU A 76 -3.40 7.75 -15.79
C LEU A 76 -3.73 7.38 -14.35
N SER A 77 -4.45 6.29 -14.16
CA SER A 77 -4.73 5.70 -12.86
C SER A 77 -4.44 4.21 -12.90
N VAL A 78 -3.77 3.70 -11.88
CA VAL A 78 -3.49 2.28 -11.71
C VAL A 78 -3.89 1.85 -10.30
N GLU A 79 -4.46 0.67 -10.17
CA GLU A 79 -4.83 0.08 -8.88
C GLU A 79 -4.19 -1.30 -8.73
N LEU A 80 -3.73 -1.58 -7.52
CA LEU A 80 -3.14 -2.86 -7.12
C LEU A 80 -3.93 -3.39 -5.93
N LYS A 81 -4.78 -4.37 -6.21
CA LYS A 81 -5.56 -5.09 -5.20
C LYS A 81 -4.79 -6.28 -4.66
N GLY A 82 -4.90 -6.51 -3.36
CA GLY A 82 -4.35 -7.69 -2.71
C GLY A 82 -5.07 -8.99 -3.13
N PRO A 83 -4.53 -10.16 -2.76
CA PRO A 83 -3.41 -10.36 -1.83
C PRO A 83 -2.05 -10.07 -2.47
N TYR A 84 -1.26 -9.27 -1.76
CA TYR A 84 0.12 -8.91 -2.13
C TYR A 84 1.04 -10.14 -2.10
N ASN A 85 2.15 -10.09 -2.84
CA ASN A 85 3.12 -11.18 -2.92
C ASN A 85 4.02 -11.26 -1.69
N VAL A 86 3.40 -11.40 -0.52
CA VAL A 86 4.07 -11.55 0.78
C VAL A 86 3.82 -12.95 1.34
N GLN A 87 4.87 -13.60 1.84
CA GLN A 87 4.77 -14.94 2.45
C GLN A 87 4.45 -14.88 3.94
N SER A 88 4.53 -13.70 4.55
CA SER A 88 4.30 -13.44 5.96
C SER A 88 3.73 -12.03 6.12
N PRO A 89 3.08 -11.73 7.26
CA PRO A 89 2.67 -10.38 7.58
C PRO A 89 3.86 -9.42 7.52
N THR A 90 3.80 -8.44 6.63
CA THR A 90 4.92 -7.53 6.37
C THR A 90 4.57 -6.10 6.77
N LYS A 91 5.55 -5.46 7.41
CA LYS A 91 5.57 -4.02 7.68
C LYS A 91 6.49 -3.35 6.66
N ASP A 92 6.14 -2.14 6.22
CA ASP A 92 6.92 -1.32 5.29
C ASP A 92 7.21 -2.02 3.94
N HIS A 93 6.22 -2.68 3.35
CA HIS A 93 6.39 -3.37 2.08
C HIS A 93 6.73 -2.37 0.95
N PRO A 94 7.83 -2.54 0.22
CA PRO A 94 8.22 -1.60 -0.82
C PRO A 94 7.36 -1.77 -2.07
N PHE A 95 6.81 -0.68 -2.59
CA PHE A 95 6.19 -0.60 -3.91
C PHE A 95 6.89 0.45 -4.76
N VAL A 96 6.97 0.20 -6.06
CA VAL A 96 7.62 1.08 -7.02
C VAL A 96 6.64 1.39 -8.14
N ILE A 97 6.43 2.67 -8.40
CA ILE A 97 5.57 3.13 -9.49
C ILE A 97 6.46 3.55 -10.66
N CYS A 98 6.25 2.90 -11.80
CA CYS A 98 6.94 3.20 -13.05
C CYS A 98 5.95 3.66 -14.11
N ALA A 99 6.37 4.61 -14.95
CA ALA A 99 5.66 4.93 -16.18
C ALA A 99 6.11 3.95 -17.27
N THR A 100 5.16 3.30 -17.92
CA THR A 100 5.35 2.44 -19.09
C THR A 100 4.71 3.10 -20.30
N GLU A 101 5.05 2.65 -21.52
CA GLU A 101 4.45 3.17 -22.75
C GLU A 101 2.91 3.06 -22.78
N THR A 102 2.33 2.19 -21.95
CA THR A 102 0.88 1.93 -21.89
C THR A 102 0.22 2.53 -20.65
N GLY A 103 0.97 3.10 -19.69
CA GLY A 103 0.38 3.73 -18.51
C GLY A 103 1.27 3.75 -17.27
N LEU A 104 0.64 3.67 -16.10
CA LEU A 104 1.33 3.51 -14.81
C LEU A 104 1.34 2.04 -14.41
N LEU A 105 2.46 1.58 -13.86
CA LEU A 105 2.62 0.22 -13.35
C LEU A 105 3.11 0.27 -11.91
N ILE A 106 2.42 -0.45 -11.03
CA ILE A 106 2.84 -0.66 -9.63
C ILE A 106 3.56 -2.01 -9.57
N SER A 107 4.84 -1.98 -9.24
CA SER A 107 5.66 -3.17 -8.96
C SER A 107 5.85 -3.35 -7.47
N GLU A 108 5.67 -4.57 -6.98
CA GLU A 108 6.08 -4.96 -5.63
C GLU A 108 7.62 -5.05 -5.62
N GLY A 109 8.25 -4.25 -4.76
CA GLY A 109 9.68 -4.37 -4.50
C GLY A 109 9.97 -5.67 -3.75
N ALA A 110 11.17 -6.23 -3.94
CA ALA A 110 11.58 -7.39 -3.16
C ALA A 110 11.48 -7.04 -1.66
N SER A 111 10.60 -7.73 -0.94
CA SER A 111 10.62 -7.67 0.52
C SER A 111 12.00 -8.14 0.99
N PRO A 112 12.67 -7.42 1.90
CA PRO A 112 13.85 -7.98 2.55
C PRO A 112 13.39 -9.27 3.23
N SER A 113 13.84 -10.39 2.67
CA SER A 113 13.69 -11.69 3.30
C SER A 113 14.74 -11.70 4.41
N GLU A 114 14.31 -11.48 5.65
CA GLU A 114 15.14 -11.76 6.84
C GLU A 114 15.34 -13.27 7.02
#